data_AF-A0A7W5H592-F1
#
_entry.id   AF-A0A7W5H592-F1
#
_cell.length_a   1.000
_cell.length_b   1.000
_cell.length_c   1.000
_cell.angle_alpha   90.00
_cell.angle_beta   90.00
_cell.angle_gamma   90.00
#
_symmetry.space_group_name_H-M   'P 1'
#
loop_
_entity.id
_entity.type
_entity.pdbx_description
1 polymer ?
#
loop_
_entity_poly.entity_id
_entity_poly.type
_entity_poly.pdbx_seq_one_letter_code
_entity_poly.pdbx_strand_id
1 'polypeptide(L)'
;MIVIDHFGDISPGTKCSAVFFDMERIRREKEFYAKLYSENGVHDLEILQAMVAANVPDEPYWLVSLKTSNAVTRDVTRLHRVDDRTGKIIPDPA
;
A
#
# COMPACT_ATOMS: atom_id res chain seq x y z
N MET A 1 -15.36 -10.52 -6.23
CA MET A 1 -15.49 -9.07 -5.97
C MET A 1 -14.16 -8.46 -6.36
N ILE A 2 -14.15 -7.48 -7.27
CA ILE A 2 -12.90 -6.85 -7.70
C ILE A 2 -12.66 -5.71 -6.71
N VAL A 3 -11.47 -5.64 -6.09
CA VAL A 3 -11.16 -4.61 -5.08
C VAL A 3 -11.42 -3.16 -5.56
N ILE A 4 -11.41 -2.98 -6.88
CA ILE A 4 -11.69 -1.72 -7.59
C ILE A 4 -13.15 -1.27 -7.36
N ASP A 5 -14.10 -2.19 -7.14
CA ASP A 5 -15.52 -1.88 -6.89
C ASP A 5 -15.73 -1.09 -5.58
N HIS A 6 -14.75 -1.12 -4.65
CA HIS A 6 -14.79 -0.33 -3.42
C HIS A 6 -14.52 1.16 -3.62
N PHE A 7 -13.95 1.54 -4.78
CA PHE A 7 -13.75 2.94 -5.15
C PHE A 7 -14.97 3.38 -5.96
N GLY A 8 -16.04 3.79 -5.29
CA GLY A 8 -17.32 4.14 -5.93
C GLY A 8 -17.26 5.29 -6.95
N ASP A 9 -16.17 6.07 -6.97
CA ASP A 9 -16.01 7.29 -7.78
C ASP A 9 -14.79 7.22 -8.74
N ILE A 10 -14.64 6.12 -9.48
CA ILE A 10 -13.62 6.05 -10.54
C ILE A 10 -14.13 6.73 -11.82
N SER A 11 -13.56 7.89 -12.16
CA SER A 11 -13.87 8.58 -13.42
C SER A 11 -13.62 7.70 -14.65
N PRO A 12 -14.47 7.76 -15.69
CA PRO A 12 -14.22 7.07 -16.96
C PRO A 12 -12.84 7.39 -17.53
N GLY A 13 -12.16 6.39 -18.09
CA GLY A 13 -10.80 6.52 -18.62
C GLY A 13 -9.67 6.38 -17.59
N THR A 14 -9.99 6.18 -16.30
CA THR A 14 -8.99 5.86 -15.27
C THR A 14 -8.42 4.46 -15.50
N LYS A 15 -7.09 4.36 -15.57
CA LYS A 15 -6.43 3.05 -15.58
C LYS A 15 -6.32 2.54 -14.15
N CYS A 16 -6.84 1.34 -13.92
CA CYS A 16 -6.85 0.71 -12.61
C CYS A 16 -5.97 -0.55 -12.65
N SER A 17 -5.06 -0.69 -11.70
CA SER A 17 -4.36 -1.94 -11.45
C SER A 17 -4.42 -2.28 -9.98
N ALA A 18 -4.52 -3.57 -9.68
CA ALA A 18 -4.55 -4.07 -8.31
C ALA A 18 -3.56 -5.22 -8.18
N VAL A 19 -2.78 -5.20 -7.11
CA VAL A 19 -1.78 -6.22 -6.82
C VAL A 19 -2.03 -6.73 -5.41
N PHE A 20 -2.17 -8.05 -5.27
CA PHE A 20 -2.35 -8.68 -3.97
C PHE A 20 -1.01 -8.80 -3.24
N PHE A 21 -1.02 -8.44 -1.96
CA PHE A 21 0.06 -8.63 -1.01
C PHE A 21 -0.37 -9.72 -0.03
N ASP A 22 0.08 -10.94 -0.32
CA ASP A 22 -0.08 -12.08 0.56
C ASP A 22 0.89 -12.03 1.75
N MET A 23 0.75 -12.97 2.68
CA MET A 23 1.58 -13.05 3.88
C MET A 23 3.08 -13.17 3.56
N GLU A 24 3.45 -13.89 2.52
CA GLU A 24 4.87 -14.06 2.14
C GLU A 24 5.45 -12.76 1.59
N ARG A 25 4.68 -12.03 0.78
CA ARG A 25 5.09 -10.73 0.24
C ARG A 25 5.17 -9.68 1.34
N ILE A 26 4.21 -9.67 2.26
CA ILE A 26 4.23 -8.81 3.45
C ILE A 26 5.48 -9.10 4.29
N ARG A 27 5.81 -10.37 4.53
CA ARG A 27 7.03 -10.74 5.26
C ARG A 27 8.28 -10.16 4.60
N ARG A 28 8.42 -10.30 3.27
CA ARG A 28 9.56 -9.74 2.52
C ARG A 28 9.60 -8.21 2.57
N GLU A 29 8.45 -7.55 2.54
CA GLU A 29 8.37 -6.10 2.66
C GLU A 29 8.82 -5.63 4.05
N LYS A 30 8.37 -6.31 5.12
CA LYS A 30 8.85 -6.03 6.49
C LYS A 30 10.36 -6.22 6.62
N GLU A 31 10.91 -7.28 6.04
CA GLU A 31 12.37 -7.52 6.01
C GLU A 31 13.12 -6.41 5.28
N PHE A 32 12.57 -5.94 4.15
CA PHE A 32 13.14 -4.80 3.42
C PHE A 32 13.15 -3.53 4.26
N TYR A 33 12.03 -3.17 4.90
CA TYR A 33 11.97 -1.98 5.76
C TYR A 33 12.86 -2.12 7.01
N ALA A 34 12.90 -3.29 7.64
CA ALA A 34 13.79 -3.56 8.77
C ALA A 34 15.26 -3.36 8.37
N LYS A 35 15.65 -3.86 7.19
CA LYS A 35 17.00 -3.63 6.65
C LYS A 35 17.26 -2.16 6.37
N LEU A 36 16.32 -1.47 5.71
CA LEU A 36 16.43 -0.05 5.36
C LEU A 36 16.63 0.82 6.61
N TYR A 37 15.84 0.60 7.66
CA TYR A 37 15.96 1.37 8.90
C TYR A 37 17.24 1.04 9.67
N SER A 38 17.65 -0.23 9.68
CA SER A 38 18.93 -0.63 10.26
C SER A 38 20.11 0.03 9.56
N GLU A 39 20.11 0.08 8.23
CA GLU A 39 21.14 0.78 7.45
C GLU A 39 21.13 2.31 7.69
N ASN A 40 19.97 2.87 8.01
CA ASN A 40 19.81 4.29 8.37
C ASN A 40 20.12 4.59 9.85
N GLY A 41 20.63 3.63 10.61
CA GLY A 41 21.13 3.85 11.97
C GLY A 41 20.15 3.50 13.09
N VAL A 42 18.97 2.95 12.79
CA VAL A 42 18.03 2.45 13.80
C VAL A 42 18.45 1.04 14.22
N HIS A 43 19.11 0.94 15.37
CA HIS A 43 19.64 -0.33 15.89
C HIS A 43 18.84 -0.89 17.08
N ASP A 44 17.96 -0.08 17.66
CA ASP A 44 17.05 -0.53 18.70
C ASP A 44 15.94 -1.39 18.08
N LEU A 45 15.81 -2.62 18.57
CA LEU A 45 14.89 -3.61 18.01
C LEU A 45 13.41 -3.22 18.20
N GLU A 46 13.05 -2.61 19.32
CA GLU A 46 11.67 -2.20 19.60
C GLU A 46 11.29 -1.03 18.69
N ILE A 47 12.19 -0.05 18.54
CA ILE A 47 11.98 1.07 17.62
C ILE A 47 11.89 0.58 16.18
N LEU A 48 12.78 -0.34 15.79
CA LEU A 48 12.79 -0.91 14.45
C LEU A 48 11.46 -1.60 14.12
N GLN A 49 10.96 -2.45 15.02
CA GLN A 49 9.69 -3.15 14.85
C GLN A 49 8.51 -2.18 14.78
N ALA A 50 8.49 -1.15 15.64
CA ALA A 50 7.44 -0.13 15.61
C ALA A 50 7.44 0.66 14.30
N MET A 51 8.62 1.02 13.78
CA MET A 51 8.74 1.73 12.49
C MET A 51 8.28 0.86 11.32
N VAL A 52 8.63 -0.43 11.33
CA VAL A 52 8.16 -1.37 10.29
C VAL A 52 6.63 -1.54 10.37
N ALA A 53 6.07 -1.76 11.56
CA ALA A 53 4.63 -1.93 11.75
C ALA A 53 3.83 -0.67 11.38
N ALA A 54 4.40 0.52 11.58
CA ALA A 54 3.79 1.76 11.13
C ALA A 54 3.70 1.88 9.60
N ASN A 55 4.62 1.24 8.86
CA ASN A 55 4.74 1.39 7.41
C ASN A 55 4.18 0.21 6.60
N VAL A 56 4.14 -0.99 7.19
CA VAL A 56 3.74 -2.22 6.51
C VAL A 56 2.62 -2.91 7.30
N PRO A 57 1.42 -3.08 6.71
CA PRO A 57 0.32 -3.80 7.34
C PRO A 57 0.69 -5.23 7.73
N ASP A 58 0.12 -5.73 8.83
CA ASP A 58 0.32 -7.12 9.27
C ASP A 58 -0.54 -8.14 8.51
N GLU A 59 -1.68 -7.70 8.01
CA GLU A 59 -2.70 -8.53 7.36
C GLU A 59 -2.65 -8.37 5.83
N PRO A 60 -3.06 -9.39 5.06
CA PRO A 60 -3.11 -9.32 3.59
C PRO A 60 -3.94 -8.15 3.08
N TYR A 61 -3.42 -7.48 2.05
CA TYR A 61 -4.08 -6.33 1.44
C TYR A 61 -3.86 -6.28 -0.07
N TRP A 62 -4.67 -5.46 -0.73
CA TRP A 62 -4.54 -5.10 -2.13
C TRP A 62 -3.92 -3.73 -2.25
N LEU A 63 -2.85 -3.62 -3.03
CA LEU A 63 -2.33 -2.34 -3.48
C LEU A 63 -3.01 -1.97 -4.80
N VAL A 64 -3.89 -0.97 -4.75
CA VAL A 64 -4.67 -0.48 -5.88
C VAL A 64 -4.03 0.81 -6.38
N SER A 65 -3.71 0.85 -7.67
CA SER A 65 -3.23 2.03 -8.37
C SER A 65 -4.31 2.55 -9.31
N LEU A 66 -4.69 3.80 -9.10
CA LEU A 66 -5.62 4.54 -9.94
C LEU A 66 -4.85 5.64 -10.65
N LYS A 67 -4.69 5.49 -11.97
CA LYS A 67 -4.03 6.48 -12.82
C LYS A 67 -5.08 7.23 -13.62
N THR A 68 -5.33 8.48 -13.25
CA THR A 68 -6.19 9.40 -14.01
C THR A 68 -5.33 10.16 -15.01
N SER A 69 -5.57 9.95 -16.29
CA SER A 69 -4.99 10.79 -17.35
C SER A 69 -5.97 11.90 -17.67
N ASN A 70 -5.60 13.14 -17.37
CA ASN A 70 -6.38 14.32 -17.74
C ASN A 70 -5.56 15.14 -18.75
N ALA A 71 -6.14 15.51 -19.89
CA ALA A 71 -5.41 16.14 -21.00
C ALA A 71 -4.79 17.52 -20.66
N VAL A 72 -5.12 18.07 -19.49
CA VAL A 72 -4.75 19.43 -19.04
C VAL A 72 -3.78 19.40 -17.85
N THR A 73 -3.59 18.26 -17.17
CA THR A 73 -2.78 18.17 -15.94
C THR A 73 -1.97 16.88 -15.94
N ARG A 74 -0.72 16.91 -15.42
CA ARG A 74 0.15 15.72 -15.28
C ARG A 74 -0.64 14.52 -14.80
N ASP A 75 -0.34 13.34 -15.37
CA ASP A 75 -0.86 12.05 -14.91
C ASP A 75 -0.74 11.94 -13.38
N VAL A 76 -1.88 11.89 -12.68
CA VAL A 76 -1.93 11.68 -11.23
C VAL A 76 -2.13 10.19 -10.99
N THR A 77 -1.17 9.57 -10.31
CA THR A 77 -1.30 8.19 -9.84
C THR A 77 -1.60 8.22 -8.35
N ARG A 78 -2.74 7.68 -7.96
CA ARG A 78 -3.11 7.48 -6.55
C ARG A 78 -2.93 6.02 -6.21
N LEU A 79 -2.25 5.75 -5.10
CA LEU A 79 -2.10 4.42 -4.55
C LEU A 79 -3.02 4.30 -3.34
N HIS A 80 -3.67 3.16 -3.20
CA HIS A 80 -4.53 2.85 -2.09
C HIS A 80 -4.23 1.43 -1.61
N ARG A 81 -4.12 1.26 -0.30
CA ARG A 81 -4.09 -0.06 0.33
C ARG A 81 -5.51 -0.42 0.75
N VAL A 82 -5.97 -1.62 0.41
CA VAL A 82 -7.31 -2.09 0.76
C VAL A 82 -7.18 -3.44 1.47
N ASP A 83 -7.69 -3.52 2.69
CA ASP A 83 -7.71 -4.74 3.48
C ASP A 83 -8.50 -5.84 2.75
N ASP A 84 -7.89 -7.01 2.58
CA ASP A 84 -8.46 -8.11 1.80
C ASP A 84 -9.72 -8.70 2.44
N ARG A 85 -9.79 -8.68 3.78
CA ARG A 85 -10.85 -9.33 4.55
C ARG A 85 -12.10 -8.47 4.64
N THR A 86 -11.91 -7.16 4.71
CA THR A 86 -12.96 -6.18 4.99
C THR A 86 -13.29 -5.28 3.79
N GLY A 87 -12.41 -5.21 2.79
CA GLY A 87 -12.55 -4.31 1.65
C GLY A 87 -12.40 -2.83 2.03
N LYS A 88 -11.88 -2.52 3.22
CA LYS A 88 -11.71 -1.15 3.71
C LYS A 88 -10.35 -0.58 3.29
N ILE A 89 -10.33 0.71 2.96
CA ILE A 89 -9.09 1.42 2.68
C ILE A 89 -8.27 1.52 3.97
N ILE A 90 -7.03 1.03 3.94
CA ILE A 90 -6.04 1.20 4.99
C ILE A 90 -5.42 2.59 4.77
N PRO A 91 -5.47 3.49 5.78
CA PRO A 91 -4.87 4.81 5.65
C PRO A 91 -3.37 4.69 5.41
N ASP A 92 -2.82 5.63 4.63
CA ASP A 92 -1.37 5.71 4.48
C ASP A 92 -0.70 6.01 5.83
N PRO A 93 0.50 5.44 6.07
CA PRO A 93 1.32 5.82 7.22
C PRO A 93 1.55 7.34 7.24
N ALA A 94 1.52 7.94 8.44
CA ALA A 94 1.76 9.37 8.66
C ALA A 94 3.25 9.73 8.56
#